data_AF-A0A0N4ZP72-F1
#
_entry.id   AF-A0A0N4ZP72-F1
#
_cell.length_a   1.000
_cell.length_b   1.000
_cell.length_c   1.000
_cell.angle_alpha   90.00
_cell.angle_beta   90.00
_cell.angle_gamma   90.00
#
_symmetry.space_group_name_H-M   'P 1'
#
loop_
_entity.id
_entity.type
_entity.pdbx_description
1 polymer ?
#
loop_
_entity_poly.entity_id
_entity_poly.type
_entity_poly.pdbx_seq_one_letter_code
_entity_poly.pdbx_strand_id
1 'polypeptide(L)'
;MSSNLITNYFTSKNTSKKRPRLEETNEDKDTIITKNKKRVFYDTDKNQQRLDFGQRNIGPVYCRACDTMYEQTNPEDVKAHEKYHNRHTTLDSFKVTLKQINNWKKLHLFKEYDGKLFFHIKKSSRSTLINKIEEILKNTLNNELGNEVKNPWGTKISREGYAYIHKVSDKIFFIGGISFVEYLKEAKNCSNKVVAKGNFLGLYFIWIHPLIRRRKIGTELLDVIREIHIPSINFTKRHILIDHSTEDFKNFISSYTNMHISEILLFTAL
;
A
#
# COMPACT_ATOMS: atom_id res chain seq x y z
N MET A 1 4.01 -0.15 -31.10
CA MET A 1 2.85 0.43 -30.40
C MET A 1 2.83 -0.08 -28.96
N SER A 2 2.45 0.83 -28.04
CA SER A 2 2.26 0.66 -26.58
C SER A 2 3.45 0.20 -25.72
N SER A 3 4.42 1.09 -25.51
CA SER A 3 5.48 0.99 -24.50
C SER A 3 5.27 2.02 -23.36
N ASN A 4 4.14 1.91 -22.64
CA ASN A 4 3.81 2.77 -21.49
C ASN A 4 3.32 1.94 -20.28
N LEU A 5 3.93 0.78 -20.02
CA LEU A 5 3.64 -0.02 -18.83
C LEU A 5 4.61 0.34 -17.70
N ILE A 6 4.06 0.76 -16.56
CA ILE A 6 4.83 1.10 -15.35
C ILE A 6 5.54 -0.12 -14.73
N THR A 7 5.10 -1.33 -15.07
CA THR A 7 5.71 -2.59 -14.62
C THR A 7 7.20 -2.69 -14.96
N ASN A 8 7.64 -2.05 -16.04
CA ASN A 8 9.05 -2.05 -16.47
C ASN A 8 9.97 -1.18 -15.58
N TYR A 9 9.42 -0.34 -14.71
CA TYR A 9 10.18 0.61 -13.90
C TYR A 9 10.36 0.17 -12.44
N PHE A 10 9.77 -0.96 -12.04
CA PHE A 10 9.82 -1.48 -10.66
C PHE A 10 10.57 -2.81 -10.52
N THR A 11 11.38 -3.21 -11.50
CA THR A 11 12.25 -4.39 -11.36
C THR A 11 13.44 -4.08 -10.44
N SER A 12 13.37 -4.55 -9.20
CA SER A 12 14.52 -4.63 -8.31
C SER A 12 15.57 -5.57 -8.92
N LYS A 13 16.80 -5.09 -9.11
CA LYS A 13 17.96 -5.94 -9.41
C LYS A 13 18.38 -6.69 -8.14
N ASN A 14 17.66 -7.75 -7.78
CA ASN A 14 18.16 -8.72 -6.81
C ASN A 14 18.93 -9.80 -7.55
N THR A 15 20.25 -9.62 -7.64
CA THR A 15 21.20 -10.71 -7.92
C THR A 15 21.06 -11.74 -6.82
N SER A 16 20.51 -12.89 -7.16
CA SER A 16 20.41 -14.04 -6.27
C SER A 16 21.81 -14.54 -5.89
N LYS A 17 22.30 -14.19 -4.70
CA LYS A 17 23.44 -14.88 -4.09
C LYS A 17 23.03 -16.32 -3.78
N LYS A 18 23.59 -17.29 -4.51
CA LYS A 18 23.46 -18.72 -4.20
C LYS A 18 24.11 -19.01 -2.83
N ARG A 19 23.40 -19.75 -1.97
CA ARG A 19 23.97 -20.36 -0.75
C ARG A 19 24.87 -21.55 -1.14
N PRO A 20 25.97 -21.83 -0.41
CA PRO A 20 26.83 -22.98 -0.68
C PRO A 20 26.12 -24.30 -0.34
N ARG A 21 26.39 -25.34 -1.13
CA ARG A 21 25.91 -26.71 -0.97
C ARG A 21 26.89 -27.45 -0.04
N LEU A 22 26.37 -28.13 0.99
CA LEU A 22 27.13 -29.06 1.83
C LEU A 22 27.52 -30.29 0.99
N GLU A 23 28.79 -30.66 1.07
CA GLU A 23 29.38 -31.87 0.49
C GLU A 23 29.04 -33.07 1.37
N GLU A 24 28.50 -34.13 0.78
CA GLU A 24 28.47 -35.46 1.39
C GLU A 24 29.39 -36.37 0.58
N THR A 25 30.25 -37.04 1.33
CA THR A 25 31.40 -37.84 0.96
C THR A 25 31.02 -39.19 0.33
N ASN A 26 31.85 -39.62 -0.61
CA ASN A 26 31.83 -40.93 -1.26
C ASN A 26 32.24 -42.05 -0.29
N GLU A 27 31.57 -43.21 -0.36
CA GLU A 27 32.20 -44.51 -0.16
C GLU A 27 31.70 -45.53 -1.20
N ASP A 28 32.69 -46.23 -1.77
CA ASP A 28 32.64 -47.13 -2.92
C ASP A 28 31.98 -48.51 -2.65
N LYS A 29 31.50 -49.17 -3.72
CA LYS A 29 31.93 -50.53 -4.13
C LYS A 29 31.33 -51.01 -5.46
N ASP A 30 32.23 -51.19 -6.43
CA ASP A 30 32.44 -52.31 -7.36
C ASP A 30 31.42 -52.73 -8.46
N THR A 31 31.79 -52.31 -9.68
CA THR A 31 31.93 -53.05 -10.96
C THR A 31 30.83 -53.99 -11.50
N ILE A 32 30.39 -53.73 -12.74
CA ILE A 32 30.62 -54.55 -13.97
C ILE A 32 30.16 -53.77 -15.22
N ILE A 33 31.04 -53.67 -16.23
CA ILE A 33 30.79 -53.07 -17.54
C ILE A 33 30.13 -54.12 -18.46
N THR A 34 28.97 -53.81 -19.04
CA THR A 34 28.55 -54.37 -20.33
C THR A 34 27.91 -53.30 -21.23
N LYS A 35 28.37 -53.24 -22.48
CA LYS A 35 27.93 -52.31 -23.51
C LYS A 35 26.62 -52.78 -24.19
N ASN A 36 25.90 -51.79 -24.72
CA ASN A 36 24.91 -51.85 -25.82
C ASN A 36 23.43 -52.13 -25.48
N LYS A 37 22.59 -51.08 -25.59
CA LYS A 37 21.75 -50.80 -26.78
C LYS A 37 20.90 -49.55 -26.51
N LYS A 38 21.02 -48.52 -27.36
CA LYS A 38 20.08 -47.38 -27.38
C LYS A 38 18.69 -47.92 -27.72
N ARG A 39 17.80 -48.00 -26.73
CA ARG A 39 16.37 -48.21 -26.98
C ARG A 39 15.78 -46.85 -27.34
N VAL A 40 15.46 -46.67 -28.62
CA VAL A 40 14.57 -45.61 -29.08
C VAL A 40 13.20 -45.94 -28.50
N PHE A 41 12.77 -45.15 -27.51
CA PHE A 41 11.41 -45.22 -27.00
C PHE A 41 10.54 -44.41 -27.96
N TYR A 42 9.64 -45.09 -28.68
CA TYR A 42 8.55 -44.41 -29.37
C TYR A 42 7.54 -44.01 -28.31
N ASP A 43 7.43 -42.71 -28.08
CA ASP A 43 6.44 -42.08 -27.21
C ASP A 43 5.09 -42.06 -27.93
N THR A 44 4.28 -43.08 -27.69
CA THR A 44 2.88 -43.14 -28.18
C THR A 44 1.90 -43.41 -27.06
N ASP A 45 2.22 -43.08 -25.81
CA ASP A 45 1.27 -43.23 -24.71
C ASP A 45 0.46 -41.95 -24.49
N LYS A 46 -0.69 -41.86 -25.17
CA LYS A 46 -1.65 -40.74 -25.03
C LYS A 46 -2.30 -40.66 -23.64
N ASN A 47 -1.99 -41.57 -22.72
CA ASN A 47 -2.49 -41.56 -21.35
C ASN A 47 -1.42 -41.23 -20.30
N GLN A 48 -0.25 -40.74 -20.72
CA GLN A 48 0.75 -40.27 -19.77
C GLN A 48 0.25 -38.97 -19.10
N GLN A 49 -0.37 -39.10 -17.94
CA GLN A 49 -0.59 -37.99 -17.03
C GLN A 49 0.78 -37.52 -16.53
N ARG A 50 1.16 -36.30 -16.91
CA ARG A 50 2.34 -35.62 -16.37
C ARG A 50 2.20 -35.51 -14.86
N LEU A 51 2.96 -36.32 -14.13
CA LEU A 51 3.09 -36.18 -12.68
C LEU A 51 4.27 -35.23 -12.40
N ASP A 52 3.96 -33.93 -12.30
CA ASP A 52 4.90 -32.88 -11.92
C ASP A 52 5.23 -32.96 -10.42
N PHE A 53 6.06 -33.93 -10.02
CA PHE A 53 6.63 -34.02 -8.66
C PHE A 53 7.74 -32.99 -8.43
N GLY A 54 7.45 -31.72 -8.71
CA GLY A 54 8.41 -30.62 -8.57
C GLY A 54 7.80 -29.22 -8.56
N GLN A 55 6.47 -29.07 -8.53
CA GLN A 55 5.84 -27.75 -8.43
C GLN A 55 6.18 -27.11 -7.07
N ARG A 56 7.07 -26.12 -7.10
CA ARG A 56 7.17 -25.11 -6.04
C ARG A 56 6.10 -24.04 -6.34
N ASN A 57 5.28 -23.71 -5.35
CA ASN A 57 4.14 -22.77 -5.40
C ASN A 57 2.81 -23.37 -5.87
N ILE A 58 2.39 -24.48 -5.25
CA ILE A 58 1.01 -24.99 -5.35
C ILE A 58 0.11 -24.14 -4.45
N GLY A 59 -1.03 -23.68 -4.98
CA GLY A 59 -2.05 -22.95 -4.24
C GLY A 59 -2.03 -21.42 -4.46
N PRO A 60 -3.00 -20.70 -3.85
CA PRO A 60 -3.17 -19.28 -4.08
C PRO A 60 -1.99 -18.48 -3.51
N VAL A 61 -1.48 -17.56 -4.32
CA VAL A 61 -0.36 -16.70 -3.97
C VAL A 61 -0.86 -15.28 -3.72
N TYR A 62 -0.30 -14.66 -2.69
CA TYR A 62 -0.61 -13.28 -2.35
C TYR A 62 0.34 -12.31 -3.06
N CYS A 63 -0.23 -11.41 -3.88
CA CYS A 63 0.55 -10.38 -4.53
C CYS A 63 0.94 -9.26 -3.56
N ARG A 64 2.25 -9.12 -3.30
CA ARG A 64 2.78 -8.06 -2.41
C ARG A 64 2.59 -6.63 -2.94
N ALA A 65 2.27 -6.47 -4.23
CA ALA A 65 2.13 -5.16 -4.87
C ALA A 65 0.68 -4.68 -5.00
N CYS A 66 -0.30 -5.59 -5.07
CA CYS A 66 -1.72 -5.24 -5.21
C CYS A 66 -2.63 -5.90 -4.15
N ASP A 67 -2.07 -6.62 -3.17
CA ASP A 67 -2.80 -7.23 -2.05
C ASP A 67 -3.81 -8.32 -2.47
N THR A 68 -3.84 -8.69 -3.75
CA THR A 68 -4.79 -9.67 -4.27
C THR A 68 -4.21 -11.07 -4.19
N MET A 69 -5.02 -12.02 -3.70
CA MET A 69 -4.74 -13.45 -3.82
C MET A 69 -5.17 -13.94 -5.20
N TYR A 70 -4.28 -14.67 -5.87
CA TYR A 70 -4.54 -15.26 -7.17
C TYR A 70 -3.77 -16.57 -7.29
N GLU A 71 -4.27 -17.50 -8.08
CA GLU A 71 -3.58 -18.77 -8.30
C GLU A 71 -2.58 -18.66 -9.47
N GLN A 72 -1.29 -18.93 -9.22
CA GLN A 72 -0.24 -18.82 -10.25
C GLN A 72 -0.33 -19.91 -11.33
N THR A 73 -0.95 -21.04 -11.02
CA THR A 73 -1.15 -22.17 -11.92
C THR A 73 -2.37 -21.99 -12.83
N ASN A 74 -3.30 -21.09 -12.47
CA ASN A 74 -4.48 -20.79 -13.27
C ASN A 74 -4.23 -19.56 -14.18
N PRO A 75 -4.14 -19.73 -15.51
CA PRO A 75 -3.88 -18.62 -16.43
C PRO A 75 -5.01 -17.58 -16.47
N GLU A 76 -6.24 -17.93 -16.11
CA GLU A 76 -7.36 -16.98 -16.02
C GLU A 76 -7.21 -16.06 -14.80
N ASP A 77 -6.83 -16.63 -13.65
CA ASP A 77 -6.53 -15.88 -12.43
C ASP A 77 -5.34 -14.95 -12.62
N VAL A 78 -4.27 -15.41 -13.29
CA VAL A 78 -3.12 -14.57 -13.62
C VAL A 78 -3.54 -13.38 -14.50
N LYS A 79 -4.37 -13.61 -15.53
CA LYS A 79 -4.90 -12.54 -16.38
C LYS A 79 -5.83 -11.59 -15.62
N ALA A 80 -6.67 -12.12 -14.72
CA ALA A 80 -7.55 -11.32 -13.88
C ALA A 80 -6.74 -10.45 -12.90
N HIS A 81 -5.71 -11.03 -12.29
CA HIS A 81 -4.72 -10.34 -11.46
C HIS A 81 -3.96 -9.26 -12.24
N GLU A 82 -3.52 -9.53 -13.47
CA GLU A 82 -2.89 -8.52 -14.33
C GLU A 82 -3.87 -7.41 -14.73
N LYS A 83 -5.12 -7.75 -15.04
CA LYS A 83 -6.17 -6.77 -15.32
C LYS A 83 -6.48 -5.93 -14.08
N TYR A 84 -6.48 -6.52 -12.90
CA TYR A 84 -6.62 -5.83 -11.63
C TYR A 84 -5.44 -4.87 -11.39
N HIS A 85 -4.20 -5.34 -11.59
CA HIS A 85 -3.02 -4.49 -11.63
C HIS A 85 -3.23 -3.32 -12.58
N ASN A 86 -3.64 -3.58 -13.81
CA ASN A 86 -3.81 -2.58 -14.85
C ASN A 86 -4.96 -1.60 -14.59
N ARG A 87 -6.04 -2.03 -13.91
CA ARG A 87 -7.16 -1.19 -13.47
C ARG A 87 -6.77 -0.25 -12.34
N HIS A 88 -5.95 -0.71 -11.40
CA HIS A 88 -5.28 0.18 -10.44
C HIS A 88 -4.13 0.97 -11.08
N THR A 89 -3.72 0.62 -12.31
CA THR A 89 -2.72 1.30 -13.14
C THR A 89 -3.35 2.18 -14.23
N THR A 90 -4.68 2.42 -14.26
CA THR A 90 -5.23 3.47 -15.13
C THR A 90 -4.87 4.82 -14.53
N LEU A 91 -3.65 5.23 -14.88
CA LEU A 91 -2.80 6.25 -14.29
C LEU A 91 -3.34 7.68 -14.40
N ASP A 92 -4.32 7.95 -15.26
CA ASP A 92 -4.73 9.32 -15.55
C ASP A 92 -5.46 10.00 -14.39
N SER A 93 -6.29 9.26 -13.64
CA SER A 93 -7.04 9.83 -12.52
C SER A 93 -6.10 10.25 -11.38
N PHE A 94 -5.06 9.49 -11.10
CA PHE A 94 -4.06 9.80 -10.06
C PHE A 94 -2.96 10.74 -10.54
N LYS A 95 -2.74 10.86 -11.85
CA LYS A 95 -1.68 11.68 -12.43
C LYS A 95 -1.90 13.17 -12.16
N VAL A 96 -0.80 13.82 -11.81
CA VAL A 96 -0.74 15.24 -11.50
C VAL A 96 0.27 15.90 -12.43
N THR A 97 -0.11 17.04 -12.98
CA THR A 97 0.76 17.86 -13.82
C THR A 97 1.59 18.82 -12.96
N LEU A 98 2.76 19.22 -13.46
CA LEU A 98 3.60 20.22 -12.78
C LEU A 98 2.86 21.57 -12.59
N LYS A 99 2.01 21.95 -13.53
CA LYS A 99 1.16 23.15 -13.43
C LYS A 99 0.21 23.07 -12.24
N GLN A 100 -0.42 21.92 -12.02
CA GLN A 100 -1.27 21.69 -10.84
C GLN A 100 -0.47 21.80 -9.55
N ILE A 101 0.69 21.15 -9.46
CA ILE A 101 1.57 21.23 -8.28
C ILE A 101 1.94 22.67 -7.96
N ASN A 102 2.39 23.43 -8.96
CA ASN A 102 2.79 24.83 -8.76
C ASN A 102 1.62 25.69 -8.29
N ASN A 103 0.41 25.44 -8.78
CA ASN A 103 -0.79 26.13 -8.29
C ASN A 103 -1.14 25.71 -6.86
N TRP A 104 -1.02 24.42 -6.53
CA TRP A 104 -1.31 23.92 -5.17
C TRP A 104 -0.30 24.42 -4.14
N LYS A 105 0.99 24.52 -4.50
CA LYS A 105 2.05 25.10 -3.65
C LYS A 105 1.77 26.55 -3.27
N LYS A 106 1.01 27.30 -4.08
CA LYS A 106 0.60 28.68 -3.78
C LYS A 106 -0.62 28.75 -2.86
N LEU A 107 -1.44 27.71 -2.82
CA LEU A 107 -2.73 27.70 -2.12
C LEU A 107 -2.69 26.97 -0.78
N HIS A 108 -1.79 26.00 -0.62
CA HIS A 108 -1.74 25.08 0.50
C HIS A 108 -0.37 25.10 1.16
N LEU A 109 -0.35 24.88 2.48
CA LEU A 109 0.88 24.56 3.19
C LEU A 109 1.42 23.23 2.65
N PHE A 110 2.71 23.17 2.38
CA PHE A 110 3.33 21.95 1.87
C PHE A 110 4.70 21.72 2.51
N LYS A 111 5.12 20.46 2.50
CA LYS A 111 6.47 20.04 2.89
C LYS A 111 7.07 19.22 1.76
N GLU A 112 8.31 19.52 1.40
CA GLU A 112 9.06 18.79 0.38
C GLU A 112 10.40 18.34 0.96
N TYR A 113 10.71 17.05 0.85
CA TYR A 113 12.00 16.49 1.21
C TYR A 113 12.26 15.24 0.37
N ASP A 114 13.50 15.04 -0.08
CA ASP A 114 13.90 13.85 -0.86
C ASP A 114 12.97 13.56 -2.07
N GLY A 115 12.55 14.61 -2.79
CA GLY A 115 11.63 14.50 -3.93
C GLY A 115 10.21 14.04 -3.60
N LYS A 116 9.87 13.93 -2.31
CA LYS A 116 8.52 13.63 -1.80
C LYS A 116 7.83 14.92 -1.43
N LEU A 117 6.58 15.06 -1.85
CA LEU A 117 5.80 16.29 -1.65
C LEU A 117 4.52 15.97 -0.88
N PHE A 118 4.30 16.71 0.19
CA PHE A 118 3.15 16.56 1.09
C PHE A 118 2.38 17.86 1.16
N PHE A 119 1.07 17.81 0.98
CA PHE A 119 0.18 18.96 1.09
C PHE A 119 -0.71 18.84 2.32
N HIS A 120 -0.88 19.94 3.02
CA HIS A 120 -1.87 20.14 4.07
C HIS A 120 -3.04 20.95 3.50
N ILE A 121 -4.24 20.38 3.59
CA ILE A 121 -5.42 20.81 2.85
C ILE A 121 -6.54 21.11 3.85
N LYS A 122 -6.99 22.36 3.85
CA LYS A 122 -8.19 22.76 4.59
C LYS A 122 -9.42 22.64 3.72
N LYS A 123 -10.53 22.18 4.29
CA LYS A 123 -11.83 22.03 3.60
C LYS A 123 -12.32 23.34 2.96
N SER A 124 -11.99 24.49 3.57
CA SER A 124 -12.37 25.82 3.08
C SER A 124 -11.57 26.30 1.87
N SER A 125 -10.44 25.67 1.56
CA SER A 125 -9.61 26.05 0.42
C SER A 125 -10.32 25.72 -0.89
N ARG A 126 -10.38 26.65 -1.84
CA ARG A 126 -10.86 26.34 -3.20
C ARG A 126 -9.69 25.91 -4.07
N SER A 127 -9.54 24.61 -4.28
CA SER A 127 -8.43 24.07 -5.08
C SER A 127 -8.83 22.85 -5.90
N THR A 128 -8.20 22.69 -7.06
CA THR A 128 -8.38 21.49 -7.90
C THR A 128 -7.83 20.23 -7.23
N LEU A 129 -6.99 20.35 -6.20
CA LEU A 129 -6.51 19.22 -5.40
C LEU A 129 -7.65 18.56 -4.63
N ILE A 130 -8.54 19.36 -4.02
CA ILE A 130 -9.68 18.84 -3.26
C ILE A 130 -10.62 18.06 -4.18
N ASN A 131 -11.00 18.64 -5.32
CA ASN A 131 -11.85 17.97 -6.30
C ASN A 131 -11.24 16.64 -6.76
N LYS A 132 -9.92 16.62 -7.00
CA LYS A 132 -9.20 15.42 -7.44
C LYS A 132 -9.12 14.36 -6.34
N ILE A 133 -8.93 14.76 -5.08
CA ILE A 133 -8.98 13.85 -3.93
C ILE A 133 -10.38 13.26 -3.77
N GLU A 134 -11.42 14.08 -3.86
CA GLU A 134 -12.81 13.60 -3.76
C GLU A 134 -13.16 12.61 -4.88
N GLU A 135 -12.72 12.88 -6.11
CA GLU A 135 -12.87 11.97 -7.25
C GLU A 135 -12.15 10.65 -7.00
N ILE A 136 -10.89 10.71 -6.55
CA ILE A 136 -10.10 9.52 -6.20
C ILE A 136 -10.80 8.71 -5.12
N LEU A 137 -11.28 9.36 -4.05
CA LEU A 137 -11.94 8.68 -2.95
C LEU A 137 -13.27 8.07 -3.36
N LYS A 138 -14.09 8.77 -4.16
CA LYS A 138 -15.32 8.21 -4.72
C LYS A 138 -15.02 6.97 -5.57
N ASN A 139 -14.04 7.06 -6.48
CA ASN A 139 -13.71 5.96 -7.37
C ASN A 139 -13.03 4.78 -6.65
N THR A 140 -12.25 5.04 -5.61
CA THR A 140 -11.52 4.00 -4.88
C THR A 140 -12.38 3.37 -3.78
N LEU A 141 -13.02 4.18 -2.93
CA LEU A 141 -13.82 3.69 -1.80
C LEU A 141 -15.11 3.00 -2.25
N ASN A 142 -15.82 3.53 -3.26
CA ASN A 142 -17.04 2.84 -3.76
C ASN A 142 -16.70 1.46 -4.35
N ASN A 143 -15.52 1.33 -4.97
CA ASN A 143 -15.08 0.06 -5.56
C ASN A 143 -14.52 -0.91 -4.49
N GLU A 144 -13.87 -0.40 -3.43
CA GLU A 144 -13.23 -1.25 -2.40
C GLU A 144 -14.16 -1.61 -1.23
N LEU A 145 -15.14 -0.77 -0.86
CA LEU A 145 -15.96 -0.97 0.35
C LEU A 145 -17.45 -1.24 0.09
N GLY A 146 -17.94 -1.16 -1.15
CA GLY A 146 -19.35 -1.45 -1.50
C GLY A 146 -20.41 -0.59 -0.80
N ASN A 147 -19.99 0.39 -0.01
CA ASN A 147 -20.81 1.27 0.82
C ASN A 147 -20.70 2.71 0.31
N GLU A 148 -21.82 3.43 0.32
CA GLU A 148 -21.85 4.86 -0.03
C GLU A 148 -20.83 5.65 0.81
N VAL A 149 -19.93 6.38 0.13
CA VAL A 149 -18.85 7.13 0.77
C VAL A 149 -19.40 8.07 1.84
N LYS A 150 -19.11 7.78 3.12
CA LYS A 150 -19.17 8.77 4.20
C LYS A 150 -18.23 9.92 3.81
N ASN A 151 -18.77 11.13 3.68
CA ASN A 151 -17.99 12.33 3.34
C ASN A 151 -16.68 12.37 4.16
N PRO A 152 -15.50 12.24 3.53
CA PRO A 152 -14.23 12.10 4.25
C PRO A 152 -13.91 13.35 5.06
N TRP A 153 -14.34 14.51 4.57
CA TRP A 153 -14.23 15.80 5.25
C TRP A 153 -15.17 15.94 6.46
N GLY A 154 -16.05 14.97 6.71
CA GLY A 154 -17.05 15.02 7.77
C GLY A 154 -18.08 16.12 7.57
N THR A 155 -19.06 16.16 8.47
CA THR A 155 -20.06 17.23 8.55
C THR A 155 -19.48 18.49 9.17
N LYS A 156 -18.57 18.35 10.14
CA LYS A 156 -17.86 19.44 10.80
C LYS A 156 -16.70 19.98 9.94
N ILE A 157 -16.30 21.23 10.15
CA ILE A 157 -15.18 21.89 9.44
C ILE A 157 -13.81 21.51 10.05
N SER A 158 -13.80 20.83 11.20
CA SER A 158 -12.60 20.50 11.97
C SER A 158 -11.65 19.50 11.31
N ARG A 159 -12.12 18.72 10.31
CA ARG A 159 -11.27 17.75 9.62
C ARG A 159 -10.40 18.42 8.57
N GLU A 160 -9.13 18.06 8.59
CA GLU A 160 -8.13 18.54 7.65
C GLU A 160 -7.56 17.36 6.84
N GLY A 161 -7.36 17.60 5.56
CA GLY A 161 -6.91 16.62 4.59
C GLY A 161 -5.42 16.74 4.32
N TYR A 162 -4.81 15.62 3.95
CA TYR A 162 -3.40 15.54 3.58
C TYR A 162 -3.24 14.71 2.33
N ALA A 163 -2.35 15.15 1.44
CA ALA A 163 -2.03 14.41 0.23
C ALA A 163 -0.52 14.25 0.08
N TYR A 164 -0.10 13.01 -0.17
CA TYR A 164 1.25 12.67 -0.60
C TYR A 164 1.28 12.57 -2.12
N ILE A 165 2.18 13.34 -2.74
CA ILE A 165 2.47 13.29 -4.17
C ILE A 165 3.79 12.55 -4.36
N HIS A 166 3.72 11.45 -5.09
CA HIS A 166 4.89 10.67 -5.48
C HIS A 166 5.42 11.18 -6.82
N LYS A 167 6.71 11.50 -6.84
CA LYS A 167 7.44 11.86 -8.07
C LYS A 167 8.01 10.58 -8.70
N VAL A 168 7.60 10.27 -9.93
CA VAL A 168 8.16 9.15 -10.72
C VAL A 168 9.31 9.64 -11.59
N SER A 169 9.12 10.79 -12.21
CA SER A 169 10.11 11.47 -13.05
C SER A 169 9.90 12.98 -12.96
N ASP A 170 10.75 13.78 -13.60
CA ASP A 170 10.66 15.25 -13.56
C ASP A 170 9.34 15.82 -14.08
N LYS A 171 8.60 15.03 -14.88
CA LYS A 171 7.35 15.46 -15.51
C LYS A 171 6.13 14.65 -15.05
N ILE A 172 6.33 13.58 -14.29
CA ILE A 172 5.27 12.63 -13.92
C ILE A 172 5.16 12.55 -12.40
N PHE A 173 4.02 13.01 -11.91
CA PHE A 173 3.64 12.98 -10.51
C PHE A 173 2.32 12.25 -10.36
N PHE A 174 2.09 11.61 -9.22
CA PHE A 174 0.79 11.03 -8.89
C PHE A 174 0.45 11.20 -7.42
N ILE A 175 -0.85 11.23 -7.11
CA ILE A 175 -1.32 11.18 -5.72
C ILE A 175 -1.11 9.75 -5.21
N GLY A 176 -0.11 9.59 -4.34
CA GLY A 176 0.30 8.30 -3.78
C GLY A 176 -0.31 8.00 -2.41
N GLY A 177 -0.79 9.01 -1.71
CA GLY A 177 -1.42 8.82 -0.40
C GLY A 177 -2.36 9.96 -0.04
N ILE A 178 -3.40 9.63 0.71
CA ILE A 178 -4.43 10.56 1.19
C ILE A 178 -4.69 10.24 2.66
N SER A 179 -4.82 11.26 3.50
CA SER A 179 -5.20 11.08 4.90
C SER A 179 -6.11 12.21 5.39
N PHE A 180 -6.97 11.90 6.35
CA PHE A 180 -7.78 12.89 7.05
C PHE A 180 -7.57 12.75 8.55
N VAL A 181 -7.33 13.89 9.20
CA VAL A 181 -7.12 13.98 10.63
C VAL A 181 -7.94 15.10 11.24
N GLU A 182 -8.15 15.00 12.54
CA GLU A 182 -8.84 15.99 13.36
C GLU A 182 -8.06 16.19 14.67
N TYR A 183 -7.83 17.44 15.05
CA TYR A 183 -7.27 17.76 16.35
C TYR A 183 -8.32 17.63 17.45
N LEU A 184 -7.97 16.96 18.55
CA LEU A 184 -8.86 16.68 19.66
C LEU A 184 -8.19 17.04 20.99
N LYS A 185 -8.95 17.67 21.90
CA LYS A 185 -8.49 17.98 23.27
C LYS A 185 -8.67 16.84 24.27
N GLU A 186 -9.45 15.84 23.89
CA GLU A 186 -9.82 14.74 24.77
C GLU A 186 -9.85 13.44 23.96
N ALA A 187 -9.49 12.34 24.62
CA ALA A 187 -9.52 11.00 24.08
C ALA A 187 -10.32 10.08 25.01
N LYS A 188 -11.12 9.17 24.47
CA LYS A 188 -11.93 8.25 25.27
C LYS A 188 -11.47 6.82 25.06
N ASN A 189 -10.95 6.18 26.10
CA ASN A 189 -10.63 4.77 26.02
C ASN A 189 -11.94 3.94 26.03
N CYS A 190 -12.27 3.24 24.95
CA CYS A 190 -13.48 2.41 24.89
C CYS A 190 -13.43 1.20 25.84
N SER A 191 -12.24 0.66 26.11
CA SER A 191 -12.05 -0.49 26.99
C SER A 191 -12.37 -0.13 28.44
N ASN A 192 -11.92 1.05 28.89
CA ASN A 192 -11.98 1.42 30.31
C ASN A 192 -12.93 2.61 30.60
N LYS A 193 -13.60 3.16 29.59
CA LYS A 193 -14.46 4.36 29.65
C LYS A 193 -13.79 5.61 30.25
N VAL A 194 -12.47 5.62 30.35
CA VAL A 194 -11.69 6.75 30.87
C VAL A 194 -11.55 7.82 29.79
N VAL A 195 -11.77 9.08 30.16
CA VAL A 195 -11.50 10.25 29.33
C VAL A 195 -10.15 10.84 29.72
N ALA A 196 -9.22 10.90 28.78
CA ALA A 196 -7.93 11.55 28.94
C ALA A 196 -7.98 12.94 28.30
N LYS A 197 -7.55 13.98 29.02
CA LYS A 197 -7.37 15.33 28.46
C LYS A 197 -5.94 15.49 27.97
N GLY A 198 -5.76 16.12 26.82
CA GLY A 198 -4.45 16.27 26.19
C GLY A 198 -4.55 16.83 24.78
N ASN A 199 -3.46 16.78 24.03
CA ASN A 199 -3.45 17.16 22.62
C ASN A 199 -3.35 15.89 21.78
N PHE A 200 -4.41 15.56 21.08
CA PHE A 200 -4.52 14.33 20.31
C PHE A 200 -4.78 14.60 18.84
N LEU A 201 -4.37 13.64 18.02
CA LEU A 201 -4.61 13.65 16.58
C LEU A 201 -5.48 12.44 16.24
N GLY A 202 -6.76 12.68 16.00
CA GLY A 202 -7.70 11.68 15.53
C GLY A 202 -7.46 11.37 14.05
N LEU A 203 -6.95 10.19 13.76
CA LEU A 203 -6.77 9.70 12.39
C LEU A 203 -8.05 9.02 11.92
N TYR A 204 -8.78 9.69 11.02
CA TYR A 204 -10.04 9.19 10.49
C TYR A 204 -9.82 8.23 9.32
N PHE A 205 -8.85 8.57 8.47
CA PHE A 205 -8.61 7.86 7.24
C PHE A 205 -7.14 7.97 6.84
N ILE A 206 -6.57 6.86 6.38
CA ILE A 206 -5.32 6.86 5.64
C ILE A 206 -5.45 5.85 4.51
N TRP A 207 -5.08 6.29 3.32
CA TRP A 207 -5.00 5.44 2.15
C TRP A 207 -3.68 5.70 1.45
N ILE A 208 -3.00 4.62 1.11
CA ILE A 208 -1.80 4.64 0.31
C ILE A 208 -2.08 3.82 -0.95
N HIS A 209 -1.66 4.34 -2.10
CA HIS A 209 -1.83 3.68 -3.37
C HIS A 209 -1.19 2.28 -3.33
N PRO A 210 -1.90 1.21 -3.72
CA PRO A 210 -1.44 -0.18 -3.57
C PRO A 210 0.01 -0.43 -4.03
N LEU A 211 0.36 0.08 -5.22
CA LEU A 211 1.70 -0.09 -5.81
C LEU A 211 2.88 0.47 -4.97
N ILE A 212 2.62 1.37 -4.04
CA ILE A 212 3.63 1.96 -3.15
C ILE A 212 3.39 1.68 -1.67
N ARG A 213 2.45 0.77 -1.34
CA ARG A 213 2.28 0.25 0.02
C ARG A 213 3.52 -0.52 0.47
N ARG A 214 3.63 -0.74 1.79
CA ARG A 214 4.74 -1.49 2.43
C ARG A 214 6.15 -0.94 2.16
N ARG A 215 6.26 0.31 1.68
CA ARG A 215 7.52 1.06 1.48
C ARG A 215 7.67 2.23 2.46
N LYS A 216 7.10 2.12 3.66
CA LYS A 216 7.07 3.14 4.72
C LYS A 216 6.41 4.48 4.37
N ILE A 217 5.81 4.64 3.18
CA ILE A 217 5.10 5.86 2.78
C ILE A 217 3.99 6.26 3.76
N GLY A 218 3.19 5.31 4.25
CA GLY A 218 2.16 5.62 5.25
C GLY A 218 2.73 6.11 6.59
N THR A 219 3.86 5.53 7.01
CA THR A 219 4.61 5.97 8.21
C THR A 219 5.11 7.41 8.03
N GLU A 220 5.76 7.69 6.91
CA GLU A 220 6.26 9.02 6.58
C GLU A 220 5.14 10.05 6.48
N LEU A 221 4.00 9.70 5.86
CA LEU A 221 2.84 10.58 5.78
C LEU A 221 2.34 10.97 7.19
N LEU A 222 2.23 10.01 8.12
CA LEU A 222 1.84 10.33 9.50
C LEU A 222 2.88 11.15 10.26
N ASP A 223 4.18 10.88 10.04
CA ASP A 223 5.25 11.67 10.65
C ASP A 223 5.19 13.13 10.20
N VAL A 224 4.97 13.38 8.89
CA VAL A 224 4.78 14.73 8.35
C VAL A 224 3.52 15.38 8.91
N ILE A 225 2.40 14.66 8.96
CA ILE A 225 1.15 15.21 9.51
C ILE A 225 1.36 15.68 10.95
N ARG A 226 1.98 14.84 11.80
CA ARG A 226 2.26 15.17 13.20
C ARG A 226 3.15 16.41 13.35
N GLU A 227 4.02 16.66 12.39
CA GLU A 227 4.90 17.83 12.40
C GLU A 227 4.19 19.11 11.92
N ILE A 228 3.40 19.03 10.85
CA ILE A 228 2.87 20.24 10.19
C ILE A 228 1.43 20.60 10.59
N HIS A 229 0.66 19.69 11.19
CA HIS A 229 -0.76 19.93 11.49
C HIS A 229 -0.96 21.13 12.42
N ILE A 230 -0.26 21.15 13.55
CA ILE A 230 -0.19 22.29 14.46
C ILE A 230 1.27 22.44 14.89
N PRO A 231 2.06 23.32 14.25
CA PRO A 231 3.51 23.41 14.50
C PRO A 231 3.90 23.73 15.95
N SER A 232 2.99 24.32 16.73
CA SER A 232 3.20 24.63 18.15
C SER A 232 2.93 23.44 19.09
N ILE A 233 2.43 22.32 18.58
CA ILE A 233 2.10 21.13 19.36
C ILE A 233 2.94 19.95 18.90
N ASN A 234 3.67 19.33 19.83
CA ASN A 234 4.37 18.09 19.55
C ASN A 234 3.42 16.89 19.71
N PHE A 235 2.81 16.45 18.62
CA PHE A 235 2.09 15.18 18.61
C PHE A 235 3.10 14.04 18.62
N THR A 236 3.25 13.30 19.72
CA THR A 236 4.02 12.05 19.72
C THR A 236 3.20 10.89 19.12
N LYS A 237 3.84 9.77 18.75
CA LYS A 237 3.14 8.59 18.20
C LYS A 237 2.00 8.08 19.09
N ARG A 238 2.12 8.26 20.41
CA ARG A 238 1.11 7.84 21.41
C ARG A 238 -0.14 8.73 21.42
N HIS A 239 -0.09 9.90 20.80
CA HIS A 239 -1.21 10.84 20.74
C HIS A 239 -2.10 10.63 19.50
N ILE A 240 -1.81 9.61 18.67
CA ILE A 240 -2.68 9.24 17.55
C ILE A 240 -3.86 8.44 18.11
N LEU A 241 -5.06 8.87 17.77
CA LEU A 241 -6.31 8.15 18.04
C LEU A 241 -6.86 7.58 16.73
N ILE A 242 -7.61 6.48 16.82
CA ILE A 242 -8.28 5.88 15.67
C ILE A 242 -9.79 5.68 15.92
N ASP A 243 -10.59 5.70 14.87
CA ASP A 243 -11.99 5.22 14.91
C ASP A 243 -12.03 3.70 14.63
N HIS A 244 -13.17 3.05 14.86
CA HIS A 244 -13.45 1.64 14.55
C HIS A 244 -13.15 1.32 13.08
N SER A 245 -11.89 1.02 12.80
CA SER A 245 -11.35 0.85 11.47
C SER A 245 -11.30 -0.62 11.05
N THR A 246 -10.95 -0.84 9.78
CA THR A 246 -10.55 -2.16 9.26
C THR A 246 -9.35 -2.71 10.04
N GLU A 247 -9.19 -4.04 10.02
CA GLU A 247 -8.12 -4.72 10.73
C GLU A 247 -6.73 -4.30 10.22
N ASP A 248 -6.59 -4.08 8.90
CA ASP A 248 -5.36 -3.57 8.29
C ASP A 248 -4.94 -2.22 8.86
N PHE A 249 -5.91 -1.34 9.09
CA PHE A 249 -5.64 -0.03 9.67
C PHE A 249 -5.20 -0.15 11.13
N LYS A 250 -5.84 -1.02 11.93
CA LYS A 250 -5.39 -1.30 13.31
C LYS A 250 -3.98 -1.86 13.34
N ASN A 251 -3.67 -2.82 12.47
CA ASN A 251 -2.35 -3.42 12.33
C ASN A 251 -1.29 -2.39 11.93
N PHE A 252 -1.62 -1.52 10.97
CA PHE A 252 -0.74 -0.43 10.58
C PHE A 252 -0.45 0.52 11.74
N ILE A 253 -1.47 0.93 12.48
CA ILE A 253 -1.31 1.88 13.59
C ILE A 253 -0.58 1.25 14.77
N SER A 254 -0.91 0.02 15.14
CA SER A 254 -0.17 -0.78 16.12
C SER A 254 1.33 -0.85 15.79
N SER A 255 1.66 -1.17 14.53
CA SER A 255 3.05 -1.18 14.05
C SER A 255 3.69 0.22 14.06
N TYR A 256 2.93 1.25 13.74
CA TYR A 256 3.43 2.63 13.70
C TYR A 256 3.75 3.18 15.09
N THR A 257 2.85 2.96 16.05
CA THR A 257 2.96 3.44 17.45
C THR A 257 3.81 2.54 18.33
N ASN A 258 4.05 1.30 17.91
CA ASN A 258 4.66 0.25 18.72
C ASN A 258 3.88 -0.02 20.01
N MET A 259 2.54 -0.03 19.90
CA MET A 259 1.60 -0.29 20.98
C MET A 259 0.63 -1.39 20.57
N HIS A 260 0.21 -2.21 21.52
CA HIS A 260 -0.84 -3.20 21.24
C HIS A 260 -2.18 -2.49 20.95
N ILE A 261 -3.03 -3.09 20.12
CA ILE A 261 -4.31 -2.50 19.70
C ILE A 261 -5.20 -2.15 20.90
N SER A 262 -5.15 -2.95 21.97
CA SER A 262 -5.90 -2.69 23.21
C SER A 262 -5.46 -1.43 23.98
N GLU A 263 -4.24 -0.96 23.74
CA GLU A 263 -3.70 0.26 24.35
C GLU A 263 -3.94 1.50 23.49
N ILE A 264 -4.29 1.32 22.21
CA ILE A 264 -4.61 2.44 21.33
C ILE A 264 -5.96 3.02 21.73
N LEU A 265 -5.94 4.31 22.03
CA LEU A 265 -7.15 5.05 22.37
C LEU A 265 -8.03 5.21 21.13
N LEU A 266 -9.29 4.83 21.27
CA LEU A 266 -10.30 5.08 20.25
C LEU A 266 -10.85 6.51 20.41
N PHE A 267 -11.24 7.13 19.31
CA PHE A 267 -12.05 8.34 19.38
C PHE A 267 -13.35 8.09 18.63
N THR A 268 -14.46 8.24 19.34
CA THR A 268 -15.76 8.45 18.71
C THR A 268 -15.86 9.92 18.36
N ALA A 269 -16.00 10.23 17.07
CA ALA A 269 -16.42 11.55 16.63
C ALA A 269 -17.81 11.83 17.25
N LEU A 270 -17.87 12.70 18.26
CA LEU A 270 -19.11 13.33 18.71
C LEU A 270 -19.60 14.31 17.64
#